data_AF-A0A2V9ZSX9-F1
#
_entry.id   AF-A0A2V9ZSX9-F1
#
_cell.length_a   1.000
_cell.length_b   1.000
_cell.length_c   1.000
_cell.angle_alpha   90.00
_cell.angle_beta   90.00
_cell.angle_gamma   90.00
#
_symmetry.space_group_name_H-M   'P 1'
#
loop_
_entity.id
_entity.type
_entity.pdbx_description
1 polymer ?
#
loop_
_entity_poly.entity_id
_entity_poly.type
_entity_poly.pdbx_seq_one_letter_code
_entity_poly.pdbx_strand_id
1 'polypeptide(L)' 'MAQQTLTITDNRTNQTYTLPVENGTIRAMDLRQIKTSPEDFGLMTYDPAF' A
#
# COMPACT_ATOMS: atom_id res chain seq x y z
N MET A 1 3.75 -11.43 19.84
CA MET A 1 3.90 -11.94 18.46
C MET A 1 4.14 -10.73 17.58
N ALA A 2 5.18 -10.74 16.74
CA ALA A 2 5.44 -9.61 15.86
C ALA A 2 4.28 -9.45 14.87
N GLN A 3 3.72 -8.24 14.78
CA GLN A 3 2.65 -7.93 13.83
C GLN A 3 3.21 -8.12 12.41
N GLN A 4 2.62 -9.03 11.61
CA GLN A 4 3.02 -9.21 10.21
C GLN A 4 2.47 -8.05 9.38
N THR A 5 3.22 -6.95 9.36
CA THR A 5 2.82 -5.72 8.67
C THR A 5 3.97 -5.11 7.89
N LEU A 6 3.61 -4.47 6.78
CA LEU A 6 4.50 -3.64 5.98
C LEU A 6 4.17 -2.16 6.23
N THR A 7 5.16 -1.38 6.65
CA THR A 7 5.03 0.07 6.76
C THR A 7 5.52 0.74 5.48
N ILE A 8 4.69 1.60 4.91
CA ILE A 8 4.96 2.36 3.69
C ILE A 8 4.94 3.85 4.03
N THR A 9 6.00 4.56 3.69
CA THR A 9 6.06 6.02 3.76
C THR A 9 5.98 6.59 2.34
N ASP A 10 4.91 7.32 2.04
CA ASP A 10 4.74 8.00 0.75
C ASP A 10 5.35 9.40 0.82
N ASN A 11 6.55 9.57 0.26
CA ASN A 11 7.24 10.86 0.25
C ASN A 11 6.57 11.94 -0.62
N ARG A 12 5.63 11.56 -1.50
CA ARG A 12 4.86 12.54 -2.29
C ARG A 12 3.88 13.32 -1.41
N THR A 13 3.39 12.67 -0.35
CA THR A 13 2.38 13.22 0.57
C THR A 13 2.87 13.33 2.02
N ASN A 14 4.05 12.81 2.32
CA ASN A 14 4.61 12.63 3.67
C ASN A 14 3.72 11.79 4.60
N GLN A 15 2.84 10.95 4.05
CA GLN A 15 1.96 10.08 4.82
C GLN A 15 2.60 8.71 5.06
N THR A 16 2.28 8.11 6.20
CA THR A 16 2.74 6.76 6.55
C THR A 16 1.54 5.84 6.72
N TYR A 17 1.64 4.65 6.15
CA TYR A 17 0.61 3.62 6.10
C TYR A 17 1.17 2.32 6.65
N THR A 18 0.36 1.55 7.37
CA THR A 18 0.72 0.20 7.84
C THR A 18 -0.28 -0.79 7.28
N LEU A 19 0.21 -1.74 6.49
CA LEU A 19 -0.59 -2.74 5.79
C LEU A 19 -0.36 -4.13 6.39
N PRO A 20 -1.40 -4.96 6.52
CA PRO A 20 -1.23 -6.36 6.91
C PRO A 20 -0.53 -7.14 5.79
N VAL A 21 0.34 -8.07 6.18
CA VAL A 21 0.93 -9.07 5.27
C VAL A 21 0.25 -10.40 5.54
N GLU A 22 -0.44 -10.94 4.53
CA GLU A 22 -1.17 -12.20 4.57
C GLU A 22 -0.64 -13.12 3.46
N ASN A 23 -0.38 -14.39 3.78
CA ASN A 23 0.14 -15.38 2.81
C ASN A 23 1.42 -14.92 2.08
N GLY A 24 2.27 -14.12 2.74
CA GLY A 24 3.48 -13.56 2.13
C GLY A 24 3.21 -12.43 1.14
N THR A 25 1.99 -11.89 1.10
CA THR A 25 1.55 -10.84 0.17
C THR A 25 0.80 -9.73 0.90
N ILE A 26 0.67 -8.58 0.26
CA ILE A 26 -0.27 -7.52 0.68
C ILE A 26 -1.45 -7.51 -0.30
N ARG A 27 -2.64 -7.11 0.15
CA ARG A 27 -3.78 -7.00 -0.76
C ARG A 27 -3.58 -5.78 -1.66
N ALA A 28 -3.70 -5.96 -2.97
CA ALA A 28 -3.59 -4.86 -3.93
C ALA A 28 -4.62 -3.74 -3.68
N MET A 29 -5.80 -4.10 -3.13
CA MET A 29 -6.83 -3.14 -2.76
C MET A 29 -6.38 -2.17 -1.65
N ASP A 30 -5.50 -2.60 -0.76
CA ASP A 30 -5.02 -1.76 0.34
C ASP A 30 -4.12 -0.64 -0.16
N LEU A 31 -3.45 -0.81 -1.31
CA LEU A 31 -2.65 0.25 -1.93
C LEU A 31 -3.50 1.45 -2.38
N ARG A 32 -4.81 1.26 -2.61
CA ARG A 32 -5.71 2.36 -3.00
C ARG A 32 -5.93 3.39 -1.89
N GLN A 33 -5.56 3.08 -0.65
CA GLN A 33 -5.58 4.06 0.44
C GLN A 33 -4.44 5.08 0.30
N ILE A 34 -3.39 4.75 -0.46
CA ILE A 34 -2.24 5.62 -0.71
C ILE A 34 -2.60 6.52 -1.90
N LYS A 35 -3.00 7.74 -1.59
CA LYS A 35 -3.53 8.72 -2.55
C LYS A 35 -2.77 10.02 -2.49
N THR A 36 -2.60 10.66 -3.65
CA THR A 36 -2.01 12.00 -3.72
C THR A 36 -3.05 13.11 -3.60
N SER A 37 -4.33 12.82 -3.88
CA SER A 37 -5.46 13.74 -3.72
C SER A 37 -6.76 12.97 -3.42
N PRO A 38 -7.85 13.65 -2.98
CA PRO A 38 -9.14 12.99 -2.71
C PRO A 38 -9.79 12.35 -3.94
N GLU A 39 -9.50 12.88 -5.12
CA GLU A 39 -10.03 12.41 -6.41
C GLU A 39 -9.19 11.29 -7.02
N ASP A 40 -8.01 11.02 -6.44
CA ASP A 40 -7.11 9.96 -6.87
C ASP A 40 -7.73 8.58 -6.58
N PHE A 41 -7.60 7.68 -7.54
CA PHE A 41 -7.98 6.28 -7.39
C PHE A 41 -7.11 5.58 -6.34
N GLY A 42 -5.87 6.06 -6.16
CA GLY A 42 -4.86 5.51 -5.29
C GLY A 42 -3.87 4.62 -6.02
N LEU A 43 -2.81 4.23 -5.32
CA LEU A 43 -1.70 3.50 -5.92
C LEU A 43 -2.15 2.12 -6.42
N MET A 44 -1.64 1.74 -7.59
CA MET A 44 -1.92 0.45 -8.22
C MET A 44 -0.66 -0.40 -8.27
N THR A 45 -0.83 -1.72 -8.18
CA THR A 45 0.21 -2.69 -8.49
C THR A 45 0.44 -2.73 -9.99
N TYR A 46 1.69 -2.68 -10.44
CA TYR A 46 2.07 -2.95 -11.81
C TYR A 46 2.92 -4.20 -11.83
N ASP A 47 2.45 -5.23 -12.52
CA ASP A 47 3.18 -6.47 -12.70
C ASP A 47 3.11 -6.90 -14.19
N PRO A 48 4.16 -6.62 -14.98
CA PRO A 48 4.13 -6.91 -16.42
C PRO A 48 4.41 -8.38 -16.76
N ALA A 49 4.81 -9.21 -15.80
CA ALA A 49 5.29 -10.57 -16.06
C ALA A 49 4.79 -11.64 -15.07
N PHE A 50 3.82 -11.28 -14.22
CA PHE A 50 3.17 -12.15 -13.25
C PHE A 50 1.64 -11.97 -13.31
#